data_AF-A0A916MWN3-F1
#
_entry.id   AF-A0A916MWN3-F1
#
_cell.length_a   1.000
_cell.length_b   1.000
_cell.length_c   1.000
_cell.angle_alpha   90.00
_cell.angle_beta   90.00
_cell.angle_gamma   90.00
#
_symmetry.space_group_name_H-M   'P 1'
#
loop_
_entity.id
_entity.type
_entity.pdbx_description
1 polymer ?
#
loop_
_entity_poly.entity_id
_entity_poly.type
_entity_poly.pdbx_seq_one_letter_code
_entity_poly.pdbx_strand_id
1 'polypeptide(L)'
;MTVARNLSGQALADALRESRARTWRLVDDLSDAQWRVPRRDGVNPVAWELAHIAWFAEFWILRGPHRVGADGLVHAALPARWAGPDDHLDSARLAHDARWDVDWPPRTQLRAMLDAQLDACIDAMPAGDDDQALYFHRLALFHEDMHAEAFTWLRAALGYAAPHGARLPAQASAEPLPMTGGPTHLGRHADRGGFAFDNELPGRELVLYPFEIDAQPVGAGQFLRF
;
A
#
# COMPACT_ATOMS: atom_id res chain seq x y z
N MET A 1 -13.64 -7.14 -7.83
CA MET A 1 -12.41 -6.31 -7.76
C MET A 1 -12.49 -4.99 -8.56
N THR A 2 -13.43 -4.80 -9.48
CA THR A 2 -13.60 -3.55 -10.28
C THR A 2 -14.06 -2.32 -9.48
N VAL A 3 -14.58 -2.52 -8.26
CA VAL A 3 -15.19 -1.45 -7.46
C VAL A 3 -14.14 -0.49 -6.88
N ALA A 4 -13.06 -0.99 -6.29
CA ALA A 4 -12.08 -0.18 -5.55
C ALA A 4 -11.41 0.90 -6.40
N ARG A 5 -11.08 0.57 -7.66
CA ARG A 5 -10.39 1.49 -8.59
C ARG A 5 -11.26 2.67 -9.04
N ASN A 6 -12.58 2.55 -8.90
CA ASN A 6 -13.55 3.56 -9.33
C ASN A 6 -14.28 4.22 -8.15
N LEU A 7 -13.87 3.94 -6.90
CA LEU A 7 -14.50 4.52 -5.73
C LEU A 7 -14.42 6.06 -5.77
N SER A 8 -15.48 6.72 -5.33
CA SER A 8 -15.57 8.17 -5.23
C SER A 8 -16.50 8.55 -4.05
N GLY A 9 -16.46 9.83 -3.66
CA GLY A 9 -17.30 10.38 -2.60
C GLY A 9 -17.30 9.54 -1.32
N GLN A 10 -18.49 9.30 -0.78
CA GLN A 10 -18.65 8.56 0.48
C GLN A 10 -18.05 7.14 0.43
N ALA A 11 -18.17 6.44 -0.70
CA ALA A 11 -17.67 5.08 -0.80
C ALA A 11 -16.12 5.03 -0.76
N LEU A 12 -15.43 6.03 -1.32
CA LEU A 12 -13.98 6.14 -1.19
C LEU A 12 -13.57 6.55 0.23
N ALA A 13 -14.31 7.49 0.84
CA ALA A 13 -14.05 7.89 2.23
C ALA A 13 -14.19 6.70 3.20
N ASP A 14 -15.22 5.86 3.01
CA ASP A 14 -15.43 4.67 3.82
C ASP A 14 -14.33 3.63 3.60
N ALA A 15 -13.86 3.43 2.36
CA ALA A 15 -12.75 2.54 2.07
C ALA A 15 -11.43 3.01 2.70
N LEU A 16 -11.15 4.32 2.70
CA LEU A 16 -9.98 4.89 3.38
C LEU A 16 -10.04 4.67 4.89
N ARG A 17 -11.21 4.85 5.51
CA ARG A 17 -11.43 4.54 6.95
C ARG A 17 -11.28 3.05 7.23
N GLU A 18 -11.80 2.19 6.36
CA GLU A 18 -11.68 0.74 6.50
C GLU A 18 -10.22 0.28 6.40
N SER A 19 -9.48 0.80 5.43
CA SER A 19 -8.05 0.54 5.26
C SER A 19 -7.28 0.96 6.52
N ARG A 20 -7.53 2.17 7.05
CA ARG A 20 -6.94 2.64 8.32
C ARG A 20 -7.27 1.75 9.51
N ALA A 21 -8.53 1.34 9.65
CA ALA A 21 -8.94 0.44 10.71
C ALA A 21 -8.27 -0.95 10.55
N ARG A 22 -8.06 -1.43 9.33
CA ARG A 22 -7.33 -2.67 9.05
C ARG A 22 -5.85 -2.53 9.41
N THR A 23 -5.19 -1.44 9.04
CA THR A 23 -3.81 -1.13 9.43
C THR A 23 -3.63 -1.21 10.94
N TRP A 24 -4.51 -0.57 11.71
CA TRP A 24 -4.47 -0.61 13.18
C TRP A 24 -4.65 -2.02 13.76
N ARG A 25 -5.60 -2.80 13.23
CA ARG A 25 -5.81 -4.20 13.67
C ARG A 25 -4.57 -5.08 13.49
N LEU A 26 -3.65 -4.73 12.60
CA LEU A 26 -2.42 -5.48 12.36
C LEU A 26 -1.31 -5.18 13.37
N VAL A 27 -1.47 -4.16 14.22
CA VAL A 27 -0.42 -3.70 15.13
C VAL A 27 -0.91 -3.42 16.56
N ASP A 28 -2.22 -3.30 16.78
CA ASP A 28 -2.82 -2.95 18.08
C ASP A 28 -2.65 -4.02 19.16
N ASP A 29 -2.62 -5.29 18.77
CA ASP A 29 -2.43 -6.41 19.69
C ASP A 29 -0.95 -6.69 20.01
N LEU A 30 -0.02 -5.99 19.35
CA LEU A 30 1.41 -6.13 19.58
C LEU A 30 1.83 -5.39 20.85
N SER A 31 2.57 -6.07 21.73
CA SER A 31 3.18 -5.48 22.93
C SER A 31 4.21 -4.39 22.60
N ASP A 32 4.61 -3.60 23.59
CA ASP A 32 5.69 -2.59 23.45
C ASP A 32 7.03 -3.19 23.04
N ALA A 33 7.31 -4.42 23.48
CA ALA A 33 8.49 -5.15 23.03
C ALA A 33 8.37 -5.51 21.54
N GLN A 34 7.18 -5.92 21.07
CA GLN A 34 6.98 -6.31 19.67
C GLN A 34 6.98 -5.14 18.69
N TRP A 35 6.66 -3.92 19.15
CA TRP A 35 6.83 -2.69 18.36
C TRP A 35 8.29 -2.30 18.16
N ARG A 36 9.20 -2.76 19.05
CA ARG A 36 10.65 -2.56 18.94
C ARG A 36 11.27 -3.69 18.12
N VAL A 37 11.04 -3.66 16.82
CA VAL A 37 11.51 -4.68 15.88
C VAL A 37 13.03 -4.57 15.62
N PRO A 38 13.72 -5.69 15.37
CA PRO A 38 15.13 -5.67 15.01
C PRO A 38 15.34 -5.03 13.64
N ARG A 39 16.51 -4.40 13.44
CA ARG A 39 16.94 -3.93 12.13
C ARG A 39 17.21 -5.12 11.20
N ARG A 40 16.39 -5.25 10.16
CA ARG A 40 16.42 -6.35 9.20
C ARG A 40 15.80 -5.93 7.88
N ASP A 41 16.35 -6.41 6.78
CA ASP A 41 15.78 -6.25 5.44
C ASP A 41 14.31 -6.68 5.40
N GLY A 42 13.48 -5.86 4.75
CA GLY A 42 12.05 -6.12 4.60
C GLY A 42 11.19 -5.90 5.84
N VAL A 43 11.76 -5.42 6.95
CA VAL A 43 11.02 -4.99 8.15
C VAL A 43 11.23 -3.50 8.35
N ASN A 44 10.22 -2.74 8.75
CA ASN A 44 10.38 -1.36 9.21
C ASN A 44 9.99 -1.23 10.68
N PRO A 45 10.51 -0.22 11.43
CA PRO A 45 9.95 0.14 12.72
C PRO A 45 8.45 0.40 12.59
N VAL A 46 7.64 -0.22 13.45
CA VAL A 46 6.17 -0.14 13.37
C VAL A 46 5.69 1.31 13.39
N ALA A 47 6.28 2.14 14.26
CA ALA A 47 5.94 3.56 14.36
C ALA A 47 6.33 4.36 13.10
N TRP A 48 7.49 4.06 12.50
CA TRP A 48 7.94 4.69 11.26
C TRP A 48 6.97 4.36 10.12
N GLU A 49 6.57 3.10 9.99
CA GLU A 49 5.70 2.66 8.90
C GLU A 49 4.28 3.25 9.00
N LEU A 50 3.72 3.33 10.21
CA LEU A 50 2.46 4.03 10.46
C LEU A 50 2.54 5.52 10.13
N ALA A 51 3.61 6.19 10.56
CA ALA A 51 3.82 7.60 10.26
C ALA A 51 4.07 7.85 8.77
N HIS A 52 4.75 6.92 8.08
CA HIS A 52 4.98 6.97 6.64
C HIS A 52 3.68 6.88 5.85
N ILE A 53 2.75 6.01 6.24
CA ILE A 53 1.40 5.94 5.65
C ILE A 53 0.70 7.30 5.73
N ALA A 54 0.72 7.94 6.91
CA ALA A 54 0.12 9.25 7.11
C ALA A 54 0.79 10.33 6.27
N TRP A 55 2.13 10.34 6.28
CA TRP A 55 2.94 11.28 5.48
C TRP A 55 2.68 11.12 4.00
N PHE A 56 2.61 9.90 3.47
CA PHE A 56 2.42 9.65 2.06
C PHE A 56 1.06 10.20 1.58
N ALA A 57 -0.02 9.89 2.30
CA ALA A 57 -1.34 10.39 1.99
C ALA A 57 -1.39 11.92 2.06
N GLU A 58 -0.84 12.52 3.13
CA GLU A 58 -0.73 13.97 3.26
C GLU A 58 0.07 14.61 2.12
N PHE A 59 1.24 14.05 1.82
CA PHE A 59 2.15 14.53 0.78
C PHE A 59 1.43 14.63 -0.55
N TRP A 60 0.77 13.56 -1.00
CA TRP A 60 0.13 13.54 -2.32
C TRP A 60 -1.20 14.26 -2.38
N ILE A 61 -2.02 14.23 -1.33
CA ILE A 61 -3.38 14.78 -1.36
C ILE A 61 -3.39 16.26 -0.99
N LEU A 62 -2.65 16.65 0.06
CA LEU A 62 -2.85 17.94 0.73
C LEU A 62 -1.77 18.97 0.40
N ARG A 63 -0.62 18.53 -0.13
CA ARG A 63 0.56 19.40 -0.24
C ARG A 63 0.91 19.83 -1.67
N GLY A 64 0.03 19.54 -2.63
CA GLY A 64 0.18 19.95 -4.01
C GLY A 64 0.18 21.47 -4.22
N PRO A 65 0.56 21.95 -5.43
CA PRO A 65 1.04 21.15 -6.55
C PRO A 65 2.44 20.55 -6.31
N HIS A 66 2.73 19.42 -6.95
CA HIS A 66 4.03 18.75 -6.88
C HIS A 66 4.89 19.07 -8.10
N ARG A 67 6.21 19.09 -7.91
CA ARG A 67 7.18 19.31 -8.98
C ARG A 67 8.38 18.38 -8.84
N VAL A 68 8.92 17.94 -9.97
CA VAL A 68 10.20 17.21 -9.99
C VAL A 68 11.34 18.22 -9.90
N GLY A 69 12.21 18.05 -8.91
CA GLY A 69 13.40 18.87 -8.71
C GLY A 69 14.55 18.47 -9.61
N ALA A 70 15.63 19.26 -9.59
CA ALA A 70 16.86 18.95 -10.34
C ALA A 70 17.57 17.68 -9.82
N ASP A 71 17.24 17.27 -8.58
CA ASP A 71 17.65 16.02 -7.94
C ASP A 71 16.87 14.79 -8.44
N GLY A 72 15.87 14.98 -9.31
CA GLY A 72 14.98 13.92 -9.78
C GLY A 72 13.92 13.51 -8.75
N LEU A 73 13.86 14.16 -7.59
CA LEU A 73 12.88 13.87 -6.55
C LEU A 73 11.62 14.71 -6.74
N VAL A 74 10.51 14.21 -6.22
CA VAL A 74 9.25 14.97 -6.17
C VAL A 74 9.25 15.85 -4.93
N HIS A 75 8.87 17.11 -5.10
CA HIS A 75 8.75 18.11 -4.04
C HIS A 75 7.33 18.67 -4.02
N ALA A 76 6.73 18.71 -2.84
CA ALA A 76 5.42 19.31 -2.61
C ALA A 76 5.53 20.85 -2.45
N ALA A 77 4.47 21.59 -2.74
CA ALA A 77 4.43 23.05 -2.60
C ALA A 77 4.24 23.49 -1.15
N LEU A 78 3.53 22.70 -0.34
CA LEU A 78 3.27 22.99 1.06
C LEU A 78 4.13 22.11 1.99
N PRO A 79 4.50 22.59 3.18
CA PRO A 79 5.23 21.79 4.17
C PRO A 79 4.34 20.72 4.81
N ALA A 80 4.96 19.76 5.49
CA ALA A 80 4.24 18.82 6.35
C ALA A 80 3.54 19.54 7.51
N ARG A 81 2.31 19.12 7.80
CA ARG A 81 1.43 19.64 8.84
C ARG A 81 1.10 18.58 9.90
N TRP A 82 0.90 17.31 9.51
CA TRP A 82 0.60 16.24 10.48
C TRP A 82 1.78 15.30 10.64
N ALA A 83 2.22 14.67 9.55
CA ALA A 83 3.30 13.69 9.57
C ALA A 83 4.54 14.28 8.88
N GLY A 84 5.56 14.58 9.68
CA GLY A 84 6.83 15.14 9.20
C GLY A 84 7.94 15.01 10.26
N PRO A 85 9.15 15.49 9.96
CA PRO A 85 9.58 16.13 8.71
C PRO A 85 9.73 15.14 7.55
N ASP A 86 9.79 15.65 6.31
CA ASP A 86 9.94 14.83 5.09
C ASP A 86 11.18 13.95 5.13
N ASP A 87 12.31 14.47 5.62
CA ASP A 87 13.57 13.72 5.68
C ASP A 87 13.51 12.48 6.59
N HIS A 88 12.51 12.39 7.47
CA HIS A 88 12.29 11.23 8.33
C HIS A 88 11.31 10.21 7.75
N LEU A 89 10.55 10.58 6.72
CA LEU A 89 9.39 9.81 6.26
C LEU A 89 9.39 9.54 4.76
N ASP A 90 10.12 10.31 3.96
CA ASP A 90 10.28 10.08 2.54
C ASP A 90 11.21 8.88 2.30
N SER A 91 10.63 7.74 1.96
CA SER A 91 11.35 6.50 1.73
C SER A 91 12.25 6.52 0.48
N ALA A 92 12.09 7.51 -0.40
CA ALA A 92 13.00 7.75 -1.52
C ALA A 92 14.28 8.49 -1.09
N ARG A 93 14.25 9.17 0.08
CA ARG A 93 15.39 9.93 0.63
C ARG A 93 16.04 9.23 1.81
N LEU A 94 15.22 8.71 2.71
CA LEU A 94 15.67 8.08 3.94
C LEU A 94 16.06 6.62 3.69
N ALA A 95 17.36 6.34 3.86
CA ALA A 95 17.89 4.98 3.84
C ALA A 95 17.17 4.09 4.87
N HIS A 96 16.95 2.83 4.50
CA HIS A 96 16.20 1.87 5.33
C HIS A 96 16.74 1.75 6.76
N ASP A 97 18.06 1.59 6.92
CA ASP A 97 18.70 1.46 8.23
C ASP A 97 18.51 2.69 9.14
N ALA A 98 18.40 3.89 8.56
CA ALA A 98 18.26 5.14 9.31
C ALA A 98 16.86 5.31 9.94
N ARG A 99 15.89 4.46 9.57
CA ARG A 99 14.52 4.51 10.11
C ARG A 99 14.46 4.20 11.60
N TRP A 100 15.46 3.48 12.13
CA TRP A 100 15.56 3.12 13.56
C TRP A 100 16.09 4.27 14.43
N ASP A 101 16.71 5.28 13.82
CA ASP A 101 17.30 6.41 14.53
C ASP A 101 16.32 7.57 14.71
N VAL A 102 15.07 7.39 14.27
CA VAL A 102 13.99 8.38 14.40
C VAL A 102 13.23 8.15 15.71
N ASP A 103 13.18 9.17 16.56
CA ASP A 103 12.36 9.17 17.77
C ASP A 103 10.88 9.37 17.42
N TRP A 104 10.05 8.39 17.79
CA TRP A 104 8.61 8.42 17.55
C TRP A 104 7.84 8.79 18.81
N PRO A 105 6.73 9.56 18.68
CA PRO A 105 5.87 9.86 19.80
C PRO A 105 5.17 8.58 20.32
N PRO A 106 4.61 8.61 21.53
CA PRO A 106 3.84 7.50 22.08
C PRO A 106 2.69 7.08 21.13
N ARG A 107 2.30 5.79 21.19
CA ARG A 107 1.27 5.22 20.31
C ARG A 107 -0.03 6.02 20.26
N THR A 108 -0.46 6.58 21.39
CA THR A 108 -1.68 7.40 21.49
C THR A 108 -1.58 8.68 20.68
N GLN A 109 -0.43 9.34 20.68
CA GLN A 109 -0.18 10.54 19.87
C GLN A 109 -0.04 10.18 18.39
N LEU A 110 0.64 9.07 18.08
CA LEU A 110 0.72 8.57 16.70
C LEU A 110 -0.66 8.26 16.13
N ARG A 111 -1.53 7.64 16.91
CA ARG A 111 -2.93 7.41 16.53
C ARG A 111 -3.70 8.70 16.27
N ALA A 112 -3.64 9.65 17.20
CA ALA A 112 -4.31 10.94 17.02
C ALA A 112 -3.80 11.69 15.77
N MET A 113 -2.50 11.61 15.47
CA MET A 113 -1.91 12.17 14.25
C MET A 113 -2.46 11.50 13.00
N LEU A 114 -2.49 10.17 12.96
CA LEU A 114 -3.02 9.39 11.83
C LEU A 114 -4.51 9.70 11.60
N ASP A 115 -5.31 9.73 12.66
CA ASP A 115 -6.75 10.00 12.57
C ASP A 115 -7.01 11.42 12.04
N ALA A 116 -6.33 12.44 12.59
CA ALA A 116 -6.47 13.81 12.12
C ALA A 116 -5.97 14.02 10.68
N GLN A 117 -4.91 13.31 10.27
CA GLN A 117 -4.41 13.33 8.90
C GLN A 117 -5.43 12.70 7.93
N LEU A 118 -6.03 11.57 8.31
CA LEU A 118 -7.04 10.89 7.49
C LEU A 118 -8.28 11.76 7.29
N ASP A 119 -8.79 12.36 8.36
CA ASP A 119 -9.94 13.26 8.29
C ASP A 119 -9.66 14.42 7.33
N ALA A 120 -8.48 15.05 7.41
CA ALA A 120 -8.09 16.12 6.50
C ALA A 120 -8.01 15.67 5.03
N CYS A 121 -7.51 14.45 4.77
CA CYS A 121 -7.48 13.90 3.41
C CYS A 121 -8.87 13.60 2.86
N ILE A 122 -9.78 13.11 3.71
CA ILE A 122 -11.19 12.88 3.33
C ILE A 122 -11.90 14.20 3.06
N ASP A 123 -11.71 15.21 3.91
CA ASP A 123 -12.30 16.54 3.75
C ASP A 123 -11.83 17.25 2.47
N ALA A 124 -10.61 16.96 2.02
CA ALA A 124 -10.04 17.49 0.78
C ALA A 124 -10.48 16.73 -0.48
N MET A 125 -11.33 15.70 -0.36
CA MET A 125 -11.77 14.90 -1.50
C MET A 125 -12.63 15.73 -2.46
N PRO A 126 -12.33 15.72 -3.78
CA PRO A 126 -13.15 16.43 -4.75
C PRO A 126 -14.54 15.80 -4.86
N ALA A 127 -15.53 16.62 -5.22
CA ALA A 127 -16.86 16.14 -5.59
C ALA A 127 -16.83 15.46 -6.98
N GLY A 128 -17.72 14.50 -7.19
CA GLY A 128 -17.83 13.74 -8.44
C GLY A 128 -16.94 12.51 -8.46
N ASP A 129 -16.74 11.95 -9.65
CA ASP A 129 -16.05 10.68 -9.90
C ASP A 129 -14.86 10.82 -10.87
N ASP A 130 -14.38 12.05 -11.10
CA ASP A 130 -13.26 12.33 -11.99
C ASP A 130 -11.97 11.61 -11.54
N ASP A 131 -11.43 10.78 -12.45
CA ASP A 131 -10.30 9.91 -12.15
C ASP A 131 -9.01 10.68 -11.86
N GLN A 132 -8.80 11.82 -12.53
CA GLN A 132 -7.61 12.63 -12.37
C GLN A 132 -7.63 13.36 -11.02
N ALA A 133 -8.79 13.93 -10.66
CA ALA A 133 -8.98 14.61 -9.39
C ALA A 133 -8.90 13.64 -8.19
N LEU A 134 -9.41 12.41 -8.35
CA LEU A 134 -9.40 11.38 -7.30
C LEU A 134 -8.14 10.51 -7.28
N TYR A 135 -7.19 10.74 -8.20
CA TYR A 135 -6.02 9.88 -8.38
C TYR A 135 -5.24 9.69 -7.08
N PHE A 136 -4.90 10.78 -6.39
CA PHE A 136 -4.10 10.70 -5.17
C PHE A 136 -4.84 10.13 -3.97
N HIS A 137 -6.16 10.30 -3.87
CA HIS A 137 -6.97 9.64 -2.84
C HIS A 137 -6.99 8.12 -3.03
N ARG A 138 -7.14 7.66 -4.29
CA ARG A 138 -7.10 6.24 -4.60
C ARG A 138 -5.68 5.68 -4.46
N LEU A 139 -4.66 6.44 -4.85
CA LEU A 139 -3.26 6.08 -4.62
C LEU A 139 -2.99 5.88 -3.13
N ALA A 140 -3.44 6.79 -2.27
CA ALA A 140 -3.27 6.70 -0.82
C ALA A 140 -3.97 5.47 -0.25
N LEU A 141 -5.18 5.14 -0.72
CA LEU A 141 -5.89 3.92 -0.34
C LEU A 141 -5.07 2.66 -0.67
N PHE A 142 -4.63 2.51 -1.92
CA PHE A 142 -3.86 1.33 -2.32
C PHE A 142 -2.49 1.28 -1.66
N HIS A 143 -1.84 2.44 -1.43
CA HIS A 143 -0.58 2.52 -0.72
C HIS A 143 -0.71 2.05 0.74
N GLU A 144 -1.75 2.50 1.46
CA GLU A 144 -2.01 2.04 2.82
C GLU A 144 -2.30 0.52 2.86
N ASP A 145 -3.07 0.00 1.90
CA ASP A 145 -3.30 -1.45 1.78
C ASP A 145 -2.03 -2.26 1.48
N MET A 146 -1.08 -1.70 0.72
CA MET A 146 0.25 -2.31 0.50
C MET A 146 1.05 -2.37 1.81
N HIS A 147 1.00 -1.32 2.64
CA HIS A 147 1.64 -1.34 3.95
C HIS A 147 0.92 -2.25 4.96
N ALA A 148 -0.39 -2.45 4.82
CA ALA A 148 -1.10 -3.48 5.58
C ALA A 148 -0.59 -4.90 5.23
N GLU A 149 -0.23 -5.15 3.97
CA GLU A 149 0.48 -6.38 3.60
C GLU A 149 1.88 -6.43 4.24
N ALA A 150 2.63 -5.34 4.22
CA ALA A 150 3.96 -5.26 4.84
C ALA A 150 3.91 -5.57 6.36
N PHE A 151 2.91 -5.09 7.10
CA PHE A 151 2.71 -5.47 8.49
C PHE A 151 2.40 -6.96 8.66
N THR A 152 1.68 -7.57 7.73
CA THR A 152 1.45 -9.02 7.75
C THR A 152 2.76 -9.78 7.54
N TRP A 153 3.61 -9.33 6.62
CA TRP A 153 4.94 -9.89 6.39
C TRP A 153 5.86 -9.70 7.61
N LEU A 154 5.84 -8.52 8.24
CA LEU A 154 6.58 -8.25 9.48
C LEU A 154 6.25 -9.28 10.55
N ARG A 155 4.96 -9.57 10.76
CA ARG A 155 4.53 -10.56 11.76
C ARG A 155 5.06 -11.96 11.42
N ALA A 156 4.93 -12.38 10.16
CA ALA A 156 5.45 -13.66 9.71
C ALA A 156 6.98 -13.75 9.86
N ALA A 157 7.72 -12.71 9.43
CA ALA A 157 9.18 -12.67 9.46
C ALA A 157 9.77 -12.70 10.87
N LEU A 158 9.04 -12.17 11.86
CA LEU A 158 9.44 -12.12 13.27
C LEU A 158 8.80 -13.22 14.12
N GLY A 159 8.01 -14.13 13.51
CA GLY A 159 7.34 -15.21 14.23
C GLY A 159 6.25 -14.73 15.20
N TYR A 160 5.65 -13.57 14.96
CA TYR A 160 4.53 -13.06 15.74
C TYR A 160 3.25 -13.82 15.39
N ALA A 161 2.30 -13.84 16.33
CA ALA A 161 1.00 -14.44 16.09
C ALA A 161 0.32 -13.79 14.89
N ALA A 162 -0.36 -14.61 14.08
CA ALA A 162 -1.17 -14.12 12.98
C ALA A 162 -2.25 -13.15 13.48
N PRO A 163 -2.64 -12.14 12.70
CA PRO A 163 -3.72 -11.22 13.06
C PRO A 163 -5.01 -11.98 13.42
N HIS A 164 -5.76 -11.46 14.38
CA HIS A 164 -7.02 -12.08 14.80
C HIS A 164 -7.99 -12.25 13.61
N GLY A 165 -8.56 -13.44 13.48
CA GLY A 165 -9.51 -13.76 12.41
C GLY A 165 -8.87 -14.08 11.06
N ALA A 166 -7.54 -14.07 10.94
CA ALA A 166 -6.85 -14.55 9.75
C ALA A 166 -7.18 -16.03 9.49
N ARG A 167 -7.58 -16.33 8.26
CA ARG A 167 -7.88 -17.69 7.80
C ARG A 167 -7.17 -17.90 6.48
N LEU A 168 -6.50 -19.03 6.35
CA LEU A 168 -5.98 -19.47 5.05
C LEU A 168 -7.13 -19.99 4.20
N PRO A 169 -7.24 -19.58 2.94
CA PRO A 169 -8.22 -20.17 2.03
C PRO A 169 -7.87 -21.65 1.80
N ALA A 170 -8.91 -22.48 1.66
CA ALA A 170 -8.70 -23.84 1.18
C ALA A 170 -8.30 -23.80 -0.29
N GLN A 171 -7.19 -24.46 -0.64
CA GLN A 171 -6.75 -24.59 -2.02
C GLN A 171 -7.27 -25.91 -2.58
N ALA A 172 -8.12 -25.85 -3.60
CA ALA A 172 -8.57 -27.02 -4.33
C ALA A 172 -7.52 -27.44 -5.35
N SER A 173 -7.35 -28.74 -5.56
CA SER A 173 -6.54 -29.25 -6.65
C SER A 173 -7.23 -28.95 -7.98
N ALA A 174 -6.47 -28.43 -8.93
CA ALA A 174 -6.93 -28.16 -10.29
C ALA A 174 -5.84 -28.54 -11.29
N GLU A 175 -6.26 -29.05 -12.43
CA GLU A 175 -5.38 -29.34 -13.57
C GLU A 175 -4.80 -28.04 -14.14
N PRO A 176 -3.59 -28.06 -14.72
CA PRO A 176 -3.03 -26.90 -15.40
C PRO A 176 -3.94 -26.35 -16.51
N LEU A 177 -3.85 -25.04 -16.73
CA LEU A 177 -4.65 -24.31 -17.69
C LEU A 177 -3.92 -24.19 -19.03
N PRO A 178 -4.42 -24.80 -20.12
CA PRO A 178 -3.87 -24.60 -21.44
C PRO A 178 -4.27 -23.21 -21.96
N MET A 179 -3.28 -22.42 -22.36
CA MET A 179 -3.44 -21.10 -22.96
C MET A 179 -3.17 -21.22 -24.45
N THR A 180 -4.18 -20.94 -25.28
CA THR A 180 -4.08 -21.10 -26.75
C THR A 180 -3.05 -20.15 -27.39
N GLY A 181 -2.62 -19.11 -26.67
CA GLY A 181 -1.84 -18.01 -27.23
C GLY A 181 -2.65 -17.14 -28.18
N GLY A 182 -1.98 -16.17 -28.78
CA GLY A 182 -2.55 -15.21 -29.73
C GLY A 182 -2.20 -13.75 -29.40
N PRO A 183 -2.71 -12.81 -30.22
CA PRO A 183 -2.67 -11.39 -29.91
C PRO A 183 -3.26 -11.13 -28.52
N THR A 184 -2.50 -10.44 -27.68
CA THR A 184 -2.81 -10.21 -26.27
C THR A 184 -2.47 -8.77 -25.90
N HIS A 185 -3.41 -8.12 -25.23
CA HIS A 185 -3.16 -6.85 -24.56
C HIS A 185 -2.61 -7.11 -23.14
N LEU A 186 -1.41 -6.62 -22.85
CA LEU A 186 -0.78 -6.69 -21.53
C LEU A 186 -0.74 -5.31 -20.89
N GLY A 187 -1.21 -5.22 -19.64
CA GLY A 187 -1.34 -3.95 -18.93
C GLY A 187 -2.77 -3.42 -19.01
N ARG A 188 -2.96 -2.18 -18.57
CA ARG A 188 -4.30 -1.59 -18.47
C ARG A 188 -4.66 -0.81 -19.73
N HIS A 189 -5.86 -1.05 -20.25
CA HIS A 189 -6.38 -0.30 -21.39
C HIS A 189 -6.63 1.17 -21.03
N ALA A 190 -6.33 2.06 -21.98
CA ALA A 190 -6.52 3.51 -21.82
C ALA A 190 -8.01 3.93 -21.74
N ASP A 191 -8.94 3.10 -22.23
CA ASP A 191 -10.39 3.34 -22.18
C ASP A 191 -11.04 2.93 -20.84
N ARG A 192 -10.28 2.30 -19.95
CA ARG A 192 -10.75 1.90 -18.62
C ARG A 192 -10.60 3.08 -17.66
N GLY A 193 -11.73 3.67 -17.27
CA GLY A 193 -11.80 4.61 -16.14
C GLY A 193 -11.36 3.96 -14.82
N GLY A 194 -10.91 4.77 -13.87
CA GLY A 194 -10.44 4.41 -12.55
C GLY A 194 -8.93 4.51 -12.36
N PHE A 195 -8.49 4.25 -11.13
CA PHE A 195 -7.09 4.24 -10.72
C PHE A 195 -6.26 3.13 -11.38
N ALA A 196 -5.01 3.47 -11.68
CA ALA A 196 -3.95 2.57 -12.10
C ALA A 196 -2.62 3.02 -11.52
N PHE A 197 -1.79 2.06 -11.08
CA PHE A 197 -0.37 2.34 -10.88
C PHE A 197 0.30 2.65 -12.22
N ASP A 198 1.33 3.47 -12.18
CA ASP A 198 2.09 3.87 -13.35
C ASP A 198 2.68 2.67 -14.10
N ASN A 199 3.18 1.67 -13.39
CA ASN A 199 3.75 0.44 -13.93
C ASN A 199 2.73 -0.49 -14.63
N GLU A 200 1.43 -0.20 -14.51
CA GLU A 200 0.38 -0.89 -15.27
C GLU A 200 0.12 -0.23 -16.63
N LEU A 201 0.79 0.90 -16.91
CA LEU A 201 0.56 1.77 -18.05
C LEU A 201 1.85 2.11 -18.83
N PRO A 202 1.74 2.46 -20.12
CA PRO A 202 0.60 2.16 -20.97
C PRO A 202 0.51 0.65 -21.24
N GLY A 203 -0.71 0.15 -21.45
CA GLY A 203 -0.91 -1.21 -21.97
C GLY A 203 -0.27 -1.39 -23.35
N ARG A 204 0.12 -2.63 -23.68
CA ARG A 204 0.87 -2.98 -24.91
C ARG A 204 0.28 -4.19 -25.59
N GLU A 205 0.26 -4.17 -26.91
CA GLU A 205 -0.07 -5.35 -27.73
C GLU A 205 1.16 -6.24 -27.92
N LEU A 206 1.01 -7.54 -27.68
CA LEU A 206 2.03 -8.55 -27.95
C LEU A 206 1.38 -9.87 -28.38
N VAL A 207 2.18 -10.80 -28.90
CA VAL A 207 1.71 -12.14 -29.24
C VAL A 207 2.25 -13.11 -28.19
N LEU A 208 1.36 -13.78 -27.47
CA LEU A 208 1.73 -14.90 -26.61
C LEU A 208 1.70 -16.18 -27.45
N TYR A 209 2.77 -16.97 -27.39
CA TYR A 209 2.74 -18.33 -27.94
C TYR A 209 1.91 -19.25 -27.04
N PRO A 210 1.40 -20.39 -27.54
CA PRO A 210 0.69 -21.35 -26.69
C PRO A 210 1.57 -21.81 -25.52
N PHE A 211 1.00 -21.89 -24.32
CA PHE A 211 1.67 -22.36 -23.11
C PHE A 211 0.66 -22.99 -22.16
N GLU A 212 1.17 -23.58 -21.08
CA GLU A 212 0.37 -24.08 -19.98
C GLU A 212 0.82 -23.40 -18.68
N ILE A 213 -0.11 -23.11 -17.78
CA ILE A 213 0.17 -22.56 -16.45
C ILE A 213 -0.58 -23.35 -15.39
N ASP A 214 0.08 -23.67 -14.28
CA ASP A 214 -0.57 -24.36 -13.17
C ASP A 214 -1.78 -23.55 -12.67
N ALA A 215 -2.91 -24.21 -12.47
CA ALA A 215 -4.11 -23.61 -11.88
C ALA A 215 -3.98 -23.37 -10.37
N GLN A 216 -2.83 -23.71 -9.78
CA GLN A 216 -2.58 -23.66 -8.35
C GLN A 216 -1.09 -23.43 -8.07
N PRO A 217 -0.73 -22.66 -7.03
CA PRO A 217 0.67 -22.53 -6.62
C PRO A 217 1.27 -23.87 -6.18
N VAL A 218 2.60 -24.01 -6.33
CA VAL A 218 3.35 -25.14 -5.79
C VAL A 218 3.15 -25.23 -4.28
N GLY A 219 2.59 -26.35 -3.81
CA GLY A 219 2.36 -26.61 -2.39
C GLY A 219 3.64 -27.04 -1.65
N ALA A 220 3.64 -26.88 -0.32
CA ALA A 220 4.78 -27.28 0.52
C ALA A 220 5.18 -28.76 0.32
N GLY A 221 4.20 -29.65 0.14
CA GLY A 221 4.47 -31.06 -0.13
C GLY A 221 5.10 -31.33 -1.50
N GLN A 222 4.81 -30.52 -2.52
CA GLN A 222 5.49 -30.58 -3.82
C GLN A 222 6.91 -30.04 -3.71
N PHE A 223 7.09 -28.92 -3.01
CA PHE A 223 8.41 -28.32 -2.78
C PHE A 223 9.35 -29.25 -2.00
N LEU A 224 8.86 -29.96 -0.98
CA LEU A 224 9.64 -30.95 -0.22
C LEU A 224 10.13 -32.15 -1.06
N ARG A 225 9.56 -32.38 -2.24
CA ARG A 225 9.96 -33.47 -3.15
C ARG A 225 10.96 -33.05 -4.22
N PHE A 226 11.17 -31.74 -4.40
CA PHE A 226 12.15 -31.19 -5.33
C PHE A 226 13.56 -31.33 -4.76
#